data_AF-A0A419TCE7-F1
#
_entry.id   AF-A0A419TCE7-F1
#
_cell.length_a   1.000
_cell.length_b   1.000
_cell.length_c   1.000
_cell.angle_alpha   90.00
_cell.angle_beta   90.00
_cell.angle_gamma   90.00
#
_symmetry.space_group_name_H-M   'P 1'
#
loop_
_entity.id
_entity.type
_entity.pdbx_description
1 polymer ?
#
loop_
_entity_poly.entity_id
_entity_poly.type
_entity_poly.pdbx_seq_one_letter_code
_entity_poly.pdbx_strand_id
1 'polypeptide(L)'
;MKKLIILVSLVFSIFGSIVSYADEWKQDSTGWQYVLNDGSSLRDRWFQEPGTEQIYHFDSNGYMQSGVVTADGKEYYFNESGVLQTSAVIPDGRMTSSKGAIFSDVNDGVTFLITWATDVKVGNSKTVSIAIKNICDKPITIKSNLKIVRNEKMNNLYLFDPNSYSFYEEKTINPNEVVGMNFVAPNISEFYTDETSFIVIPVVIGNKEYGCYVYTRTKITLHESAERLNEIGSVINQ
;
A
#
# COMPACT_ATOMS: atom_id res chain seq x y z
N MET A 1 -21.15 -64.67 -44.45
CA MET A 1 -22.34 -64.65 -43.57
C MET A 1 -21.90 -64.94 -42.14
N LYS A 2 -22.27 -64.05 -41.19
CA LYS A 2 -22.45 -64.29 -39.73
C LYS A 2 -21.15 -64.55 -38.92
N LYS A 3 -20.82 -63.87 -37.82
CA LYS A 3 -21.45 -62.81 -36.99
C LYS A 3 -20.31 -62.13 -36.19
N LEU A 4 -20.39 -60.81 -36.09
CA LEU A 4 -19.73 -59.98 -35.09
C LEU A 4 -20.30 -60.33 -33.70
N ILE A 5 -19.44 -60.63 -32.71
CA ILE A 5 -19.76 -60.46 -31.28
C ILE A 5 -18.56 -59.78 -30.63
N ILE A 6 -18.77 -58.50 -30.31
CA ILE A 6 -17.90 -57.66 -29.50
C ILE A 6 -18.04 -58.13 -28.05
N LEU A 7 -16.95 -58.56 -27.43
CA LEU A 7 -16.89 -58.79 -25.98
C LEU A 7 -15.88 -57.80 -25.37
N VAL A 8 -16.29 -56.53 -25.29
CA VAL A 8 -15.64 -55.53 -24.44
C VAL A 8 -16.29 -55.68 -23.06
N SER A 9 -15.73 -56.58 -22.25
CA SER A 9 -16.18 -56.80 -20.86
C SER A 9 -15.17 -56.20 -19.89
N LEU A 10 -15.38 -54.92 -19.59
CA LEU A 10 -15.43 -54.39 -18.23
C LEU A 10 -14.29 -54.77 -17.25
N VAL A 11 -13.12 -54.15 -17.40
CA VAL A 11 -12.21 -53.88 -16.27
C VAL A 11 -11.79 -52.43 -16.35
N PHE A 12 -12.65 -51.52 -15.89
CA PHE A 12 -12.33 -50.11 -15.73
C PHE A 12 -13.10 -49.55 -14.53
N SER A 13 -12.95 -50.18 -13.37
CA SER A 13 -13.58 -49.71 -12.12
C SER A 13 -12.62 -49.83 -10.93
N ILE A 14 -11.47 -49.16 -11.02
CA ILE A 14 -10.84 -48.57 -9.83
C ILE A 14 -10.27 -47.21 -10.24
N PHE A 15 -11.11 -46.31 -10.74
CA PHE A 15 -10.87 -44.91 -10.42
C PHE A 15 -11.29 -44.77 -8.97
N GLY A 16 -10.38 -45.06 -8.05
CA GLY A 16 -10.44 -44.41 -6.76
C GLY A 16 -10.57 -42.93 -7.08
N SER A 17 -11.65 -42.31 -6.63
CA SER A 17 -11.79 -40.86 -6.65
C SER A 17 -10.45 -40.30 -6.20
N ILE A 18 -9.72 -39.63 -7.11
CA ILE A 18 -8.62 -38.78 -6.69
C ILE A 18 -9.36 -37.78 -5.82
N VAL A 19 -9.28 -37.96 -4.51
CA VAL A 19 -9.71 -36.92 -3.59
C VAL A 19 -8.78 -35.78 -3.94
N SER A 20 -9.32 -34.79 -4.63
CA SER A 20 -8.65 -33.51 -4.78
C SER A 20 -8.69 -32.89 -3.41
N TYR A 21 -7.75 -33.28 -2.55
CA TYR A 21 -7.40 -32.45 -1.41
C TYR A 21 -6.88 -31.16 -2.05
N ALA A 22 -7.68 -30.12 -1.93
CA ALA A 22 -7.23 -28.76 -2.13
C ALA A 22 -7.04 -28.20 -0.73
N ASP A 23 -5.95 -27.47 -0.52
CA ASP A 23 -5.71 -26.79 0.74
C ASP A 23 -6.95 -25.93 1.09
N GLU A 24 -7.44 -26.04 2.32
CA GLU A 24 -8.76 -25.52 2.67
C GLU A 24 -8.78 -24.78 4.01
N TRP A 25 -9.62 -23.75 4.08
CA TRP A 25 -9.97 -23.09 5.33
C TRP A 25 -10.94 -23.94 6.13
N LYS A 26 -10.64 -24.17 7.41
CA LYS A 26 -11.53 -24.82 8.38
C LYS A 26 -11.74 -23.93 9.59
N GLN A 27 -12.97 -23.91 10.09
CA GLN A 27 -13.31 -23.20 11.32
C GLN A 27 -13.81 -24.19 12.38
N ASP A 28 -13.32 -24.02 13.60
CA ASP A 28 -13.85 -24.69 14.79
C ASP A 28 -14.32 -23.65 15.83
N SER A 29 -14.57 -24.09 17.08
CA SER A 29 -14.99 -23.19 18.16
C SER A 29 -13.91 -22.20 18.60
N THR A 30 -12.65 -22.45 18.27
CA THR A 30 -11.49 -21.64 18.64
C THR A 30 -11.18 -20.62 17.56
N GLY A 31 -11.25 -21.00 16.28
CA GLY A 31 -10.99 -20.08 15.19
C GLY A 31 -10.79 -20.75 13.83
N TRP A 32 -10.19 -20.00 12.91
CA TRP A 32 -9.90 -20.45 11.55
C TRP A 32 -8.51 -21.07 11.47
N GLN A 33 -8.38 -22.19 10.75
CA GLN A 33 -7.12 -22.84 10.38
C GLN A 33 -7.07 -23.01 8.87
N TYR A 34 -5.87 -23.07 8.30
CA TYR A 34 -5.66 -23.46 6.91
C TYR A 34 -5.01 -24.84 6.87
N VAL A 35 -5.75 -25.81 6.35
CA VAL A 35 -5.37 -27.24 6.33
C VAL A 35 -4.82 -27.59 4.97
N LEU A 36 -3.59 -28.12 4.97
CA LEU A 36 -2.88 -28.56 3.78
C LEU A 36 -3.33 -29.95 3.34
N ASN A 37 -2.98 -30.31 2.11
CA ASN A 37 -3.30 -31.61 1.52
C ASN A 37 -2.80 -32.84 2.30
N ASP A 38 -1.74 -32.69 3.10
CA ASP A 38 -1.22 -33.76 3.96
C ASP A 38 -1.98 -33.90 5.30
N GLY A 39 -3.02 -33.08 5.50
CA GLY A 39 -3.83 -33.02 6.72
C GLY A 39 -3.21 -32.17 7.83
N SER A 40 -2.01 -31.63 7.63
CA SER A 40 -1.41 -30.68 8.56
C SER A 40 -2.02 -29.29 8.42
N SER A 41 -1.79 -28.40 9.38
CA SER A 41 -2.25 -27.00 9.32
C SER A 41 -1.07 -26.06 9.32
N LEU A 42 -1.22 -24.89 8.70
CA LEU A 42 -0.24 -23.80 8.84
C LEU A 42 -0.15 -23.36 10.29
N ARG A 43 1.08 -23.13 10.79
CA ARG A 43 1.37 -22.68 12.16
C ARG A 43 2.55 -21.73 12.17
N ASP A 44 2.49 -20.71 13.03
CA ASP A 44 3.54 -19.74 13.30
C ASP A 44 4.16 -19.14 12.03
N ARG A 45 3.31 -18.70 11.09
CA ARG A 45 3.77 -18.25 9.79
C ARG A 45 2.79 -17.34 9.04
N TRP A 46 3.38 -16.53 8.18
CA TRP A 46 2.71 -15.81 7.11
C TRP A 46 2.17 -16.75 6.02
N PHE A 47 1.04 -16.37 5.44
CA PHE A 47 0.39 -17.06 4.34
C PHE A 47 -0.23 -16.05 3.37
N GLN A 48 0.09 -16.15 2.08
CA GLN A 48 -0.63 -15.46 1.02
C GLN A 48 -1.57 -16.45 0.35
N GLU A 49 -2.86 -16.14 0.32
CA GLU A 49 -3.85 -17.02 -0.28
C GLU A 49 -3.65 -17.09 -1.81
N PRO A 50 -3.51 -18.31 -2.39
CA PRO A 50 -3.26 -18.48 -3.81
C PRO A 50 -4.32 -17.79 -4.69
N GLY A 51 -3.86 -17.02 -5.67
CA GLY A 51 -4.74 -16.29 -6.59
C GLY A 51 -5.31 -14.99 -6.02
N THR A 52 -4.88 -14.57 -4.83
CA THR A 52 -5.28 -13.30 -4.21
C THR A 52 -4.07 -12.50 -3.68
N GLU A 53 -4.31 -11.25 -3.31
CA GLU A 53 -3.35 -10.41 -2.58
C GLU A 53 -3.55 -10.46 -1.05
N GLN A 54 -4.43 -11.35 -0.56
CA GLN A 54 -4.76 -11.44 0.86
C GLN A 54 -3.66 -12.17 1.62
N ILE A 55 -3.15 -11.51 2.66
CA ILE A 55 -2.09 -12.02 3.52
C ILE A 55 -2.66 -12.26 4.92
N TYR A 56 -2.32 -13.40 5.50
CA TYR A 56 -2.75 -13.86 6.82
C TYR A 56 -1.53 -14.24 7.65
N HIS A 57 -1.71 -14.35 8.96
CA HIS A 57 -0.71 -14.92 9.87
C HIS A 57 -1.38 -15.90 10.82
N PHE A 58 -0.72 -17.03 11.08
CA PHE A 58 -1.21 -18.08 11.96
C PHE A 58 -0.37 -18.11 13.24
N ASP A 59 -1.02 -18.31 14.38
CA ASP A 59 -0.34 -18.51 15.66
C ASP A 59 0.36 -19.88 15.74
N SER A 60 1.06 -20.15 16.84
CA SER A 60 1.76 -21.41 17.07
C SER A 60 0.85 -22.64 17.19
N ASN A 61 -0.44 -22.44 17.45
CA ASN A 61 -1.44 -23.50 17.48
C ASN A 61 -2.09 -23.74 16.10
N GLY A 62 -1.82 -22.84 15.14
CA GLY A 62 -2.32 -22.90 13.77
C GLY A 62 -3.64 -22.17 13.55
N TYR A 63 -4.03 -21.29 14.47
CA TYR A 63 -5.21 -20.45 14.31
C TYR A 63 -4.82 -19.10 13.69
N MET A 64 -5.62 -18.69 12.71
CA MET A 64 -5.50 -17.40 12.04
C MET A 64 -5.66 -16.27 13.06
N GLN A 65 -4.75 -15.31 13.01
CA GLN A 65 -4.74 -14.19 13.94
C GLN A 65 -5.51 -12.99 13.36
N SER A 66 -6.14 -12.23 14.25
CA SER A 66 -6.81 -10.96 13.97
C SER A 66 -6.37 -9.90 14.99
N GLY A 67 -6.61 -8.62 14.69
CA GLY A 67 -6.17 -7.50 15.53
C GLY A 67 -4.68 -7.21 15.41
N VAL A 68 -4.10 -6.61 16.45
CA VAL A 68 -2.68 -6.28 16.50
C VAL A 68 -1.87 -7.50 16.91
N VAL A 69 -0.93 -7.88 16.05
CA VAL A 69 -0.11 -9.09 16.18
C VAL A 69 1.37 -8.73 16.06
N THR A 70 2.20 -9.24 16.95
CA THR A 70 3.65 -9.13 16.83
C THR A 70 4.21 -10.34 16.08
N ALA A 71 4.80 -10.10 14.91
CA ALA A 71 5.48 -11.09 14.09
C ALA A 71 6.83 -10.51 13.60
N ASP A 72 7.88 -11.33 13.49
CA ASP A 72 9.21 -10.88 13.03
C ASP A 72 9.76 -9.63 13.75
N GLY A 73 9.43 -9.47 15.04
CA GLY A 73 9.85 -8.32 15.85
C GLY A 73 9.14 -6.99 15.54
N LYS A 74 8.04 -7.01 14.77
CA LYS A 74 7.21 -5.84 14.46
C LYS A 74 5.74 -6.12 14.72
N GLU A 75 4.96 -5.07 14.93
CA GLU A 75 3.51 -5.19 15.05
C GLU A 75 2.85 -5.08 13.67
N TYR A 76 1.75 -5.79 13.47
CA TYR A 76 0.93 -5.81 12.26
C TYR A 76 -0.54 -5.80 12.64
N TYR A 77 -1.40 -5.26 11.79
CA TYR A 77 -2.84 -5.27 12.03
C TYR A 77 -3.56 -6.13 11.00
N PHE A 78 -4.30 -7.13 11.48
CA PHE A 78 -5.18 -7.98 10.69
C PHE A 78 -6.62 -7.61 11.00
N ASN A 79 -7.46 -7.47 9.98
CA ASN A 79 -8.88 -7.16 10.19
C ASN A 79 -9.64 -8.34 10.82
N GLU A 80 -10.95 -8.19 11.04
CA GLU A 80 -11.79 -9.25 11.64
C GLU A 80 -11.81 -10.55 10.82
N SER A 81 -11.60 -10.46 9.50
CA SER A 81 -11.45 -11.60 8.60
C SER A 81 -10.02 -12.16 8.54
N GLY A 82 -9.09 -11.63 9.36
CA GLY A 82 -7.69 -12.05 9.42
C GLY A 82 -6.81 -11.55 8.28
N VAL A 83 -7.30 -10.62 7.45
CA VAL A 83 -6.54 -10.06 6.33
C VAL A 83 -5.65 -8.92 6.80
N LEU A 84 -4.37 -8.99 6.50
CA LEU A 84 -3.38 -7.95 6.78
C LEU A 84 -3.81 -6.61 6.17
N GLN A 85 -3.83 -5.56 6.98
CA GLN A 85 -4.09 -4.21 6.50
C GLN A 85 -2.77 -3.52 6.14
N THR A 86 -2.64 -3.09 4.90
CA THR A 86 -1.48 -2.31 4.42
C THR A 86 -1.92 -0.89 4.08
N SER A 87 -1.01 0.07 4.25
CA SER A 87 -1.25 1.48 3.94
C SER A 87 -2.53 2.07 4.55
N ALA A 88 -2.93 1.65 5.76
CA ALA A 88 -4.21 1.97 6.37
C ALA A 88 -4.07 2.66 7.73
N VAL A 89 -5.11 3.39 8.15
CA VAL A 89 -5.30 3.79 9.56
C VAL A 89 -6.08 2.66 10.25
N ILE A 90 -5.56 2.13 11.35
CA ILE A 90 -6.17 1.05 12.12
C ILE A 90 -7.07 1.61 13.23
N PRO A 91 -7.95 0.81 13.87
CA PRO A 91 -8.95 1.33 14.81
C PRO A 91 -8.41 2.11 16.00
N ASP A 92 -7.19 1.82 16.45
CA ASP A 92 -6.53 2.55 17.55
C ASP A 92 -5.88 3.88 17.10
N GLY A 93 -6.00 4.23 15.82
CA GLY A 93 -5.47 5.46 15.23
C GLY A 93 -4.04 5.35 14.70
N ARG A 94 -3.33 4.24 14.95
CA ARG A 94 -2.01 3.99 14.35
C ARG A 94 -2.14 3.64 12.86
N MET A 95 -1.02 3.63 12.15
CA MET A 95 -1.00 3.39 10.71
C MET A 95 -0.09 2.22 10.35
N THR A 96 -0.43 1.52 9.27
CA THR A 96 0.38 0.43 8.70
C THR A 96 1.14 0.88 7.46
N SER A 97 2.36 0.36 7.28
CA SER A 97 3.20 0.60 6.10
C SER A 97 2.66 -0.13 4.86
N SER A 98 3.30 0.07 3.71
CA SER A 98 3.01 -0.67 2.47
C SER A 98 3.14 -2.19 2.63
N LYS A 99 3.91 -2.66 3.61
CA LYS A 99 4.11 -4.08 3.98
C LYS A 99 3.32 -4.50 5.21
N GLY A 100 2.42 -3.64 5.70
CA GLY A 100 1.51 -3.93 6.82
C GLY A 100 2.09 -3.73 8.22
N ALA A 101 3.38 -3.45 8.37
CA ALA A 101 3.97 -3.18 9.68
C ALA A 101 3.39 -1.89 10.27
N ILE A 102 2.93 -1.93 11.52
CA ILE A 102 2.46 -0.77 12.27
C ILE A 102 3.67 0.10 12.63
N PHE A 103 3.53 1.41 12.41
CA PHE A 103 4.53 2.37 12.86
C PHE A 103 4.49 2.48 14.39
N SER A 104 5.55 2.02 15.06
CA SER A 104 5.70 2.07 16.53
C SER A 104 5.99 3.48 17.05
N ASP A 105 6.48 4.36 16.18
CA ASP A 105 6.75 5.76 16.47
C ASP A 105 6.25 6.60 15.28
N VAL A 106 5.20 7.39 15.50
CA VAL A 106 4.69 8.38 14.52
C VAL A 106 5.73 9.49 14.25
N ASN A 107 6.82 9.49 15.02
CA ASN A 107 7.95 10.42 15.00
C ASN A 107 8.82 10.30 13.73
N ASP A 108 8.64 9.26 12.92
CA ASP A 108 9.46 8.94 11.73
C ASP A 108 8.76 9.16 10.38
N GLY A 109 7.62 9.85 10.35
CA GLY A 109 7.16 10.49 9.12
C GLY A 109 5.91 9.93 8.48
N VAL A 110 4.89 9.68 9.28
CA VAL A 110 3.56 9.50 8.71
C VAL A 110 2.98 10.88 8.41
N THR A 111 3.06 11.28 7.14
CA THR A 111 2.40 12.48 6.61
C THR A 111 1.07 12.03 6.00
N PHE A 112 -0.05 12.49 6.56
CA PHE A 112 -1.35 12.18 5.98
C PHE A 112 -1.59 13.12 4.80
N LEU A 113 -1.50 12.56 3.60
CA LEU A 113 -1.63 13.31 2.36
C LEU A 113 -2.97 12.96 1.69
N ILE A 114 -3.86 13.96 1.58
CA ILE A 114 -5.01 13.90 0.68
C ILE A 114 -4.66 14.74 -0.56
N THR A 115 -4.35 14.10 -1.68
CA THR A 115 -4.21 14.80 -2.96
C THR A 115 -5.47 14.68 -3.77
N TRP A 116 -5.89 15.79 -4.36
CA TRP A 116 -6.80 15.75 -5.50
C TRP A 116 -6.21 16.68 -6.56
N ALA A 117 -5.81 16.10 -7.69
CA ALA A 117 -5.45 16.92 -8.84
C ALA A 117 -6.71 17.58 -9.36
N THR A 118 -6.73 18.91 -9.35
CA THR A 118 -7.83 19.71 -9.93
C THR A 118 -7.42 20.16 -11.32
N ASP A 119 -8.33 20.14 -12.29
CA ASP A 119 -8.11 20.80 -13.59
C ASP A 119 -8.31 22.33 -13.53
N VAL A 120 -8.23 22.92 -12.34
CA VAL A 120 -8.21 24.39 -12.19
C VAL A 120 -6.94 24.90 -12.87
N LYS A 121 -7.10 25.95 -13.69
CA LYS A 121 -5.98 26.58 -14.38
C LYS A 121 -5.58 27.87 -13.67
N VAL A 122 -4.29 28.07 -13.50
CA VAL A 122 -3.68 29.39 -13.29
C VAL A 122 -2.95 29.71 -14.57
N GLY A 123 -3.33 30.78 -15.27
CA GLY A 123 -2.82 31.06 -16.62
C GLY A 123 -3.00 29.85 -17.56
N ASN A 124 -1.90 29.36 -18.14
CA ASN A 124 -1.91 28.16 -18.97
C ASN A 124 -1.65 26.85 -18.18
N SER A 125 -1.22 26.93 -16.92
CA SER A 125 -0.85 25.74 -16.15
C SER A 125 -2.05 25.14 -15.43
N LYS A 126 -2.12 23.81 -15.40
CA LYS A 126 -2.99 23.11 -14.45
C LYS A 126 -2.42 23.25 -13.04
N THR A 127 -3.28 23.36 -12.03
CA THR A 127 -2.85 23.36 -10.62
C THR A 127 -2.99 21.98 -10.01
N VAL A 128 -1.93 21.48 -9.39
CA VAL A 128 -2.03 20.32 -8.51
C VAL A 128 -2.28 20.82 -7.09
N SER A 129 -3.48 20.55 -6.59
CA SER A 129 -3.89 20.91 -5.23
C SER A 129 -3.65 19.74 -4.29
N ILE A 130 -3.08 20.03 -3.13
CA ILE A 130 -2.68 19.04 -2.14
C ILE A 130 -3.13 19.51 -0.76
N ALA A 131 -3.79 18.65 0.01
CA ALA A 131 -3.98 18.86 1.43
C ALA A 131 -3.10 17.90 2.23
N ILE A 132 -2.38 18.45 3.20
CA ILE A 132 -1.54 17.68 4.13
C ILE A 132 -2.06 17.90 5.53
N LYS A 133 -2.28 16.80 6.25
CA LYS A 133 -2.40 16.80 7.71
C LYS A 133 -1.10 16.27 8.30
N ASN A 134 -0.44 17.09 9.10
CA ASN A 134 0.71 16.67 9.86
C ASN A 134 0.24 15.92 11.12
N ILE A 135 0.51 14.62 11.18
CA ILE A 135 0.24 13.79 12.36
C ILE A 135 1.52 13.42 13.12
N CYS A 136 2.68 13.94 12.69
CA CYS A 136 3.92 13.84 13.44
C CYS A 136 3.85 14.74 14.68
N ASP A 137 4.64 14.40 15.70
CA ASP A 137 4.84 15.21 16.90
C ASP A 137 5.76 16.43 16.65
N LYS A 138 6.37 16.50 15.46
CA LYS A 138 7.28 17.55 15.01
C LYS A 138 6.74 18.30 13.80
N PRO A 139 7.17 19.55 13.59
CA PRO A 139 6.93 20.24 12.32
C PRO A 139 7.52 19.45 11.15
N ILE A 140 6.79 19.41 10.04
CA ILE A 140 7.26 18.90 8.76
C ILE A 140 7.42 20.05 7.78
N THR A 141 8.38 19.95 6.87
CA THR A 141 8.61 20.96 5.83
C THR A 141 8.46 20.34 4.45
N ILE A 142 7.60 20.93 3.64
CA ILE A 142 7.34 20.55 2.26
C ILE A 142 8.18 21.46 1.36
N LYS A 143 9.09 20.89 0.56
CA LYS A 143 9.87 21.68 -0.40
C LYS A 143 9.08 21.94 -1.68
N SER A 144 9.42 23.02 -2.37
CA SER A 144 8.72 23.47 -3.58
C SER A 144 8.74 22.46 -4.73
N ASN A 145 9.79 21.64 -4.83
CA ASN A 145 10.13 20.83 -6.01
C ASN A 145 9.36 19.49 -6.10
N LEU A 146 8.03 19.58 -6.20
CA LEU A 146 7.17 18.45 -6.46
C LEU A 146 7.43 17.89 -7.87
N LYS A 147 7.53 16.58 -8.01
CA LYS A 147 7.68 15.91 -9.32
C LYS A 147 6.41 15.21 -9.71
N ILE A 148 6.01 15.31 -10.96
CA ILE A 148 5.00 14.45 -11.57
C ILE A 148 5.69 13.54 -12.55
N VAL A 149 5.52 12.24 -12.37
CA VAL A 149 6.10 11.22 -13.22
C VAL A 149 4.98 10.48 -13.95
N ARG A 150 5.14 10.37 -15.26
CA ARG A 150 4.23 9.65 -16.15
C ARG A 150 5.02 9.00 -17.28
N ASN A 151 4.92 7.68 -17.42
CA ASN A 151 5.64 6.92 -18.46
C ASN A 151 7.12 7.36 -18.55
N GLU A 152 7.80 7.39 -17.41
CA GLU A 152 9.20 7.84 -17.24
C GLU A 152 9.48 9.32 -17.48
N LYS A 153 8.51 10.08 -18.04
CA LYS A 153 8.64 11.53 -18.18
C LYS A 153 8.36 12.22 -16.86
N MET A 154 9.29 13.07 -16.45
CA MET A 154 9.22 13.85 -15.23
C MET A 154 8.94 15.32 -15.54
N ASN A 155 7.95 15.90 -14.86
CA ASN A 155 7.70 17.33 -14.82
C ASN A 155 7.91 17.84 -13.40
N ASN A 156 8.61 18.95 -13.24
CA ASN A 156 8.74 19.62 -11.95
C ASN A 156 7.62 20.65 -11.82
N LEU A 157 6.93 20.65 -10.68
CA LEU A 157 6.03 21.70 -10.26
C LEU A 157 6.62 22.41 -9.04
N TYR A 158 6.14 23.62 -8.81
CA TYR A 158 6.60 24.51 -7.76
C TYR A 158 5.43 25.00 -6.91
N LEU A 159 5.66 25.09 -5.61
CA LEU A 159 4.68 25.59 -4.64
C LEU A 159 4.29 27.03 -4.97
N PHE A 160 2.99 27.28 -5.05
CA PHE A 160 2.41 28.52 -5.57
C PHE A 160 1.18 28.93 -4.75
N ASP A 161 1.09 30.22 -4.41
CA ASP A 161 -0.11 30.80 -3.80
C ASP A 161 -0.92 31.51 -4.88
N PRO A 162 -2.14 31.02 -5.20
CA PRO A 162 -2.99 31.62 -6.21
C PRO A 162 -3.53 33.00 -5.81
N ASN A 163 -3.51 33.38 -4.53
CA ASN A 163 -4.01 34.68 -4.08
C ASN A 163 -2.97 35.79 -4.28
N SER A 164 -1.73 35.53 -3.87
CA SER A 164 -0.62 36.48 -4.02
C SER A 164 0.11 36.35 -5.36
N TYR A 165 -0.15 35.31 -6.14
CA TYR A 165 0.57 34.98 -7.38
C TYR A 165 2.08 34.81 -7.19
N SER A 166 2.51 34.28 -6.04
CA SER A 166 3.93 34.08 -5.71
C SER A 166 4.31 32.62 -5.56
N PHE A 167 5.57 32.31 -5.88
CA PHE A 167 6.20 31.02 -5.59
C PHE A 167 6.81 31.01 -4.19
N TYR A 168 6.89 29.83 -3.60
CA TYR A 168 7.51 29.59 -2.29
C TYR A 168 8.58 28.51 -2.43
N GLU A 169 9.65 28.63 -1.66
CA GLU A 169 10.71 27.61 -1.58
C GLU A 169 10.26 26.41 -0.74
N GLU A 170 9.49 26.66 0.32
CA GLU A 170 9.02 25.62 1.21
C GLU A 170 7.81 26.07 2.04
N LYS A 171 7.13 25.10 2.67
CA LYS A 171 6.05 25.31 3.63
C LYS A 171 6.24 24.40 4.83
N THR A 172 6.36 25.00 6.02
CA THR A 172 6.30 24.26 7.29
C THR A 172 4.85 24.04 7.71
N ILE A 173 4.57 22.84 8.22
CA ILE A 173 3.26 22.41 8.73
C ILE A 173 3.48 21.88 10.15
N ASN A 174 2.86 22.51 11.14
CA ASN A 174 3.03 22.16 12.55
C ASN A 174 2.27 20.89 12.92
N PRO A 175 2.59 20.23 14.05
CA PRO A 175 1.85 19.07 14.53
C PRO A 175 0.34 19.33 14.61
N ASN A 176 -0.46 18.38 14.12
CA ASN A 176 -1.92 18.43 14.01
C ASN A 176 -2.50 19.48 13.05
N GLU A 177 -1.66 20.25 12.36
CA GLU A 177 -2.10 21.25 11.38
C GLU A 177 -2.55 20.57 10.07
N VAL A 178 -3.56 21.16 9.43
CA VAL A 178 -4.01 20.78 8.08
C VAL A 178 -3.78 21.97 7.15
N VAL A 179 -2.98 21.78 6.11
CA VAL A 179 -2.61 22.83 5.16
C VAL A 179 -2.94 22.39 3.73
N GLY A 180 -3.68 23.25 3.02
CA GLY A 180 -3.85 23.17 1.57
C GLY A 180 -2.74 23.92 0.84
N MET A 181 -2.23 23.35 -0.24
CA MET A 181 -1.16 23.89 -1.05
C MET A 181 -1.45 23.67 -2.53
N ASN A 182 -0.93 24.55 -3.38
CA ASN A 182 -1.07 24.43 -4.83
C ASN A 182 0.31 24.38 -5.46
N PHE A 183 0.44 23.57 -6.50
CA PHE A 183 1.67 23.43 -7.27
C PHE A 183 1.37 23.68 -8.75
N VAL A 184 2.23 24.43 -9.42
CA VAL A 184 2.11 24.76 -10.85
C VAL A 184 3.43 24.53 -11.57
N ALA A 185 3.37 24.34 -12.89
CA ALA A 185 4.57 24.17 -13.69
C ALA A 185 5.35 25.50 -13.78
N PRO A 186 6.68 25.47 -13.96
CA PRO A 186 7.49 26.67 -14.14
C PRO A 186 6.98 27.48 -15.32
N ASN A 187 7.05 28.81 -15.21
CA ASN A 187 6.50 29.75 -16.20
C ASN A 187 5.00 29.54 -16.51
N ILE A 188 4.28 28.85 -15.63
CA ILE A 188 2.85 28.60 -15.78
C ILE A 188 2.58 27.80 -17.08
N SER A 189 3.44 26.83 -17.41
CA SER A 189 3.31 26.00 -18.63
C SER A 189 2.25 24.89 -18.50
N GLU A 190 1.76 24.39 -19.63
CA GLU A 190 0.91 23.19 -19.66
C GLU A 190 1.72 21.92 -19.34
N PHE A 191 1.07 20.95 -18.72
CA PHE A 191 1.55 19.58 -18.54
C PHE A 191 0.36 18.61 -18.54
N TYR A 192 0.65 17.32 -18.73
CA TYR A 192 -0.36 16.28 -18.86
C TYR A 192 -0.26 15.25 -17.73
N THR A 193 -1.41 14.83 -17.21
CA THR A 193 -1.56 13.79 -16.18
C THR A 193 -2.68 12.85 -16.56
N ASP A 194 -2.53 11.58 -16.20
CA ASP A 194 -3.53 10.52 -16.32
C ASP A 194 -3.49 9.59 -15.09
N GLU A 195 -4.19 8.47 -15.14
CA GLU A 195 -4.33 7.52 -14.02
C GLU A 195 -3.04 6.79 -13.66
N THR A 196 -2.07 6.74 -14.57
CA THR A 196 -0.76 6.13 -14.31
C THR A 196 0.25 7.13 -13.77
N SER A 197 -0.12 8.40 -13.72
CA SER A 197 0.74 9.45 -13.20
C SER A 197 0.84 9.33 -11.68
N PHE A 198 2.06 9.52 -11.16
CA PHE A 198 2.28 9.65 -9.72
C PHE A 198 3.10 10.89 -9.41
N ILE A 199 2.93 11.39 -8.21
CA ILE A 199 3.56 12.58 -7.68
C ILE A 199 4.63 12.15 -6.69
N VAL A 200 5.80 12.79 -6.76
CA VAL A 200 6.83 12.68 -5.74
C VAL A 200 6.92 13.99 -4.96
N ILE A 201 6.64 13.94 -3.66
CA ILE A 201 6.72 15.12 -2.77
C ILE A 201 7.91 14.96 -1.81
N PRO A 202 8.90 15.87 -1.85
CA PRO A 202 9.95 15.93 -0.85
C PRO A 202 9.43 16.50 0.47
N VAL A 203 9.54 15.71 1.54
CA VAL A 203 9.12 16.08 2.90
C VAL A 203 10.32 15.98 3.84
N VAL A 204 10.58 17.03 4.61
CA VAL A 204 11.66 17.08 5.60
C VAL A 204 11.08 17.02 6.99
N ILE A 205 11.65 16.15 7.84
CA ILE A 205 11.29 15.99 9.24
C ILE A 205 12.59 15.98 10.05
N GLY A 206 12.77 17.00 10.89
CA GLY A 206 14.07 17.24 11.52
C GLY A 206 15.17 17.41 10.46
N ASN A 207 16.15 16.50 10.46
CA ASN A 207 17.29 16.53 9.54
C ASN A 207 17.21 15.49 8.42
N LYS A 208 16.08 14.77 8.29
CA LYS A 208 15.89 13.71 7.30
C LYS A 208 14.91 14.16 6.22
N GLU A 209 15.19 13.79 4.97
CA GLU A 209 14.31 14.02 3.82
C GLU A 209 13.70 12.70 3.32
N TYR A 210 12.42 12.75 3.00
CA TYR A 210 11.58 11.62 2.63
C TYR A 210 10.89 11.92 1.28
N GLY A 211 10.85 10.93 0.39
CA GLY A 211 10.08 11.00 -0.86
C GLY A 211 8.66 10.45 -0.66
N CYS A 212 7.63 11.25 -0.94
CA CYS A 212 6.22 10.85 -0.89
C CYS A 212 5.76 10.39 -2.24
N TYR A 213 5.09 9.24 -2.38
CA TYR A 213 4.69 8.73 -3.70
C TYR A 213 3.18 8.60 -3.83
N VAL A 214 2.56 9.44 -4.64
CA VAL A 214 1.12 9.66 -4.64
C VAL A 214 0.53 9.41 -6.01
N TYR A 215 -0.34 8.44 -6.17
CA TYR A 215 -1.04 8.23 -7.43
C TYR A 215 -2.16 9.28 -7.58
N THR A 216 -2.28 9.88 -8.76
CA THR A 216 -3.12 11.05 -9.05
C THR A 216 -4.63 10.85 -8.84
N ARG A 217 -5.08 9.63 -8.51
CA ARG A 217 -6.49 9.28 -8.20
C ARG A 217 -6.73 8.60 -6.85
N THR A 218 -5.74 8.47 -5.97
CA THR A 218 -5.89 7.74 -4.69
C THR A 218 -5.87 8.68 -3.48
N LYS A 219 -6.72 8.39 -2.49
CA LYS A 219 -7.14 9.34 -1.43
C LYS A 219 -6.27 9.35 -0.17
N ILE A 220 -5.27 8.48 -0.05
CA ILE A 220 -4.37 8.38 1.11
C ILE A 220 -3.01 7.88 0.61
N THR A 221 -1.90 8.51 1.01
CA THR A 221 -0.54 8.05 0.70
C THR A 221 0.35 8.17 1.92
N LEU A 222 1.21 7.17 2.12
CA LEU A 222 2.10 7.03 3.27
C LEU A 222 3.55 6.97 2.81
N HIS A 223 4.44 7.54 3.60
CA HIS A 223 5.88 7.53 3.34
C HIS A 223 6.61 6.41 4.10
N GLU A 224 7.66 5.88 3.49
CA GLU A 224 8.73 5.14 4.16
C GLU A 224 10.07 5.90 3.98
N SER A 225 11.03 5.75 4.89
CA SER A 225 12.32 6.45 4.82
C SER A 225 13.18 6.00 3.61
N ALA A 226 14.00 6.91 3.08
CA ALA A 226 14.89 6.63 1.95
C ALA A 226 15.87 5.47 2.21
N GLU A 227 16.30 5.29 3.47
CA GLU A 227 17.14 4.18 3.93
C GLU A 227 16.42 2.83 3.78
N ARG A 228 15.11 2.78 4.07
CA ARG A 228 14.26 1.57 3.92
C ARG A 228 13.90 1.30 2.45
N LEU A 229 13.71 2.35 1.65
CA LEU A 229 13.43 2.23 0.21
C LEU A 229 14.64 1.69 -0.58
N ASN A 230 15.87 2.00 -0.15
CA ASN A 230 17.08 1.44 -0.76
C ASN A 230 17.25 -0.07 -0.48
N GLU A 231 16.88 -0.55 0.71
CA GLU A 231 16.80 -2.00 1.00
C GLU A 231 15.77 -2.69 0.10
N ILE A 232 14.65 -2.02 -0.20
CA ILE A 232 13.60 -2.53 -1.09
C ILE A 232 14.04 -2.54 -2.56
N GLY A 233 14.78 -1.53 -3.02
CA GLY A 233 15.33 -1.46 -4.38
C GLY A 233 16.32 -2.58 -4.72
N SER A 234 17.04 -3.12 -3.71
CA SER A 234 17.91 -4.29 -3.90
C SER A 234 17.16 -5.62 -4.02
N VAL A 235 15.93 -5.71 -3.53
CA VAL A 235 15.10 -6.93 -3.59
C VAL A 235 14.28 -7.01 -4.88
N ILE A 236 14.03 -5.87 -5.54
CA ILE A 236 13.30 -5.80 -6.82
C ILE A 236 14.22 -6.11 -8.02
N ASN A 237 15.55 -6.12 -7.82
CA ASN A 237 16.55 -6.47 -8.84
C ASN A 237 17.16 -7.87 -8.65
N GLN A 238 16.47 -8.78 -7.94
CA GLN A 238 16.80 -10.21 -7.87
C GLN A 238 15.63 -11.07 -8.32
#